data_AF-A0A8C6K7F3-F1
#
_entry.id   AF-A0A8C6K7F3-F1
#
_cell.length_a   1.000
_cell.length_b   1.000
_cell.length_c   1.000
_cell.angle_alpha   90.00
_cell.angle_beta   90.00
_cell.angle_gamma   90.00
#
_symmetry.space_group_name_H-M   'P 1'
#
loop_
_entity.id
_entity.type
_entity.pdbx_description
1 polymer ?
#
loop_
_entity_poly.entity_id
_entity_poly.type
_entity_poly.pdbx_seq_one_letter_code
_entity_poly.pdbx_strand_id
1 'polypeptide(L)'
;LAGFRGYIQSVQRSTVFLRQEHLTMLHGLHMEILSLQKRCSGEGGDTPEEEILEARCRELENRLSEQGCTLGELRKEMGYKGSLVGALRANLKEKERHFLEELKRRSHCSTVLNTELQKQTEAAAYLSFQLHANIPLSGASPSSPVVKPKRKSIRASSRVDRTRECVPIEKVTGPAEPTAMPDPALFLHPRRHRARSRLTVAQRPPPLGQDEEDGGGEGPVVDHDGGARLMTSTDAFPSEPHGSVEFCIQVLVRKLVYYDKDDLFQ
;
A
#
# COMPACT_ATOMS: atom_id res chain seq x y z
N LEU A 1 11.56 -97.68 59.11
CA LEU A 1 10.37 -97.01 59.72
C LEU A 1 10.69 -95.64 60.33
N ALA A 2 11.80 -95.44 61.05
CA ALA A 2 12.14 -94.14 61.66
C ALA A 2 12.39 -93.00 60.66
N GLY A 3 13.12 -93.24 59.56
CA GLY A 3 13.38 -92.22 58.53
C GLY A 3 12.11 -91.74 57.79
N PHE A 4 11.15 -92.63 57.56
CA PHE A 4 9.87 -92.29 56.93
C PHE A 4 9.01 -91.39 57.83
N ARG A 5 9.03 -91.63 59.16
CA ARG A 5 8.35 -90.77 60.13
C ARG A 5 8.96 -89.37 60.20
N GLY A 6 10.29 -89.26 60.13
CA GLY A 6 10.99 -87.97 60.07
C GLY A 6 10.69 -87.19 58.79
N TYR A 7 10.62 -87.87 57.64
CA TYR A 7 10.21 -87.28 56.38
C TYR A 7 8.77 -86.74 56.44
N ILE A 8 7.82 -87.55 56.93
CA ILE A 8 6.43 -87.12 57.12
C ILE A 8 6.35 -85.89 58.04
N GLN A 9 7.10 -85.89 59.14
CA GLN A 9 7.11 -84.74 60.07
C GLN A 9 7.71 -83.48 59.43
N SER A 10 8.72 -83.62 58.58
CA SER A 10 9.33 -82.52 57.82
C SER A 10 8.34 -81.92 56.81
N VAL A 11 7.68 -82.77 56.02
CA VAL A 11 6.66 -82.35 55.04
C VAL A 11 5.46 -81.71 55.73
N GLN A 12 5.05 -82.21 56.90
CA GLN A 12 3.99 -81.59 57.68
C GLN A 12 4.36 -80.18 58.15
N ARG A 13 5.59 -79.97 58.64
CA ARG A 13 6.08 -78.64 59.04
C ARG A 13 6.17 -77.68 57.86
N SER A 14 6.68 -78.12 56.70
CA SER A 14 6.76 -77.28 55.51
C SER A 14 5.36 -76.91 54.99
N THR A 15 4.40 -77.83 55.05
CA THR A 15 3.00 -77.54 54.68
C THR A 15 2.36 -76.48 55.58
N VAL A 16 2.60 -76.56 56.90
CA VAL A 16 2.10 -75.55 57.86
C VAL A 16 2.75 -74.19 57.58
N PHE A 17 4.06 -74.17 57.30
CA PHE A 17 4.79 -72.95 56.96
C PHE A 17 4.25 -72.30 55.67
N LEU A 18 4.11 -73.06 54.58
CA LEU A 18 3.54 -72.57 53.33
C LEU A 18 2.12 -72.01 53.53
N ARG A 19 1.29 -72.68 54.34
CA ARG A 19 -0.06 -72.19 54.66
C ARG A 19 -0.03 -70.85 55.41
N GLN A 20 0.90 -70.70 56.35
CA GLN A 20 1.07 -69.45 57.09
C GLN A 20 1.57 -68.31 56.19
N GLU A 21 2.53 -68.58 55.30
CA GLU A 21 3.00 -67.61 54.31
C GLU A 21 1.88 -67.20 53.34
N HIS A 22 1.11 -68.17 52.83
CA HIS A 22 -0.04 -67.90 51.94
C HIS A 22 -1.09 -67.02 52.62
N LEU A 23 -1.41 -67.27 53.90
CA LEU A 23 -2.34 -66.42 54.67
C LEU A 23 -1.78 -65.00 54.86
N THR A 24 -0.49 -64.87 55.14
CA THR A 24 0.17 -63.58 55.31
C THR A 24 0.17 -62.78 54.00
N MET A 25 0.46 -63.44 52.87
CA MET A 25 0.41 -62.84 51.54
C MET A 25 -1.01 -62.40 51.18
N LEU A 26 -2.01 -63.27 51.38
CA LEU A 26 -3.42 -62.94 51.11
C LEU A 26 -3.90 -61.77 51.96
N HIS A 27 -3.52 -61.74 53.24
CA HIS A 27 -3.85 -60.61 54.11
C HIS A 27 -3.17 -59.32 53.65
N GLY A 28 -1.90 -59.37 53.25
CA GLY A 28 -1.18 -58.22 52.67
C GLY A 28 -1.84 -57.69 51.39
N LEU A 29 -2.15 -58.58 50.45
CA LEU A 29 -2.84 -58.24 49.21
C LEU A 29 -4.23 -57.67 49.47
N HIS A 30 -4.97 -58.21 50.45
CA HIS A 30 -6.28 -57.67 50.81
C HIS A 30 -6.16 -56.22 51.31
N MET A 31 -5.16 -55.93 52.15
CA MET A 31 -4.89 -54.56 52.61
C MET A 31 -4.46 -53.64 51.46
N GLU A 32 -3.68 -54.14 50.51
CA GLU A 32 -3.27 -53.38 49.33
C GLU A 32 -4.46 -53.08 48.41
N ILE A 33 -5.33 -54.07 48.16
CA ILE A 33 -6.57 -53.91 47.40
C ILE A 33 -7.46 -52.86 48.08
N LEU A 34 -7.68 -52.95 49.39
CA LEU A 34 -8.47 -51.96 50.13
C LEU A 34 -7.85 -50.55 50.06
N SER A 35 -6.52 -50.46 50.14
CA SER A 35 -5.77 -49.22 50.03
C SER A 35 -5.87 -48.60 48.62
N LEU A 36 -5.76 -49.42 47.58
CA LEU A 36 -5.96 -49.03 46.18
C LEU A 36 -7.39 -48.60 45.94
N GLN A 37 -8.37 -49.37 46.39
CA GLN A 37 -9.79 -49.02 46.31
C GLN A 37 -10.07 -47.67 46.96
N LYS A 38 -9.50 -47.39 48.13
CA LYS A 38 -9.66 -46.09 48.80
C LYS A 38 -9.07 -44.93 48.00
N ARG A 39 -7.90 -45.12 47.36
CA ARG A 39 -7.29 -44.09 46.49
C ARG A 39 -8.12 -43.88 45.22
N CYS A 40 -8.49 -44.97 44.55
CA CYS A 40 -9.32 -44.91 43.34
C CYS A 40 -10.74 -44.39 43.62
N SER A 41 -11.31 -44.60 44.81
CA SER A 41 -12.58 -43.98 45.20
C SER A 41 -12.46 -42.48 45.48
N GLY A 42 -11.26 -41.97 45.79
CA GLY A 42 -10.99 -40.53 45.95
C GLY A 42 -10.61 -39.83 44.64
N GLU A 43 -10.08 -40.57 43.67
CA GLU A 43 -9.68 -40.09 42.34
C GLU A 43 -10.72 -40.38 41.24
N GLY A 44 -11.74 -41.20 41.53
CA GLY A 44 -12.76 -41.63 40.59
C GLY A 44 -14.09 -40.89 40.67
N GLY A 45 -14.13 -39.77 41.40
CA GLY A 45 -15.30 -38.89 41.46
C GLY A 45 -14.88 -37.51 40.99
N ASP A 46 -15.52 -37.03 39.92
CA ASP A 46 -15.49 -35.67 39.37
C ASP A 46 -14.98 -34.67 40.40
N THR A 47 -13.67 -34.42 40.38
CA THR A 47 -13.13 -33.41 41.27
C THR A 47 -13.62 -32.06 40.73
N PRO A 48 -14.06 -31.12 41.57
CA PRO A 48 -14.48 -29.80 41.09
C PRO A 48 -13.36 -29.09 40.31
N GLU A 49 -12.11 -29.46 40.55
CA GLU A 49 -10.94 -29.01 39.80
C GLU A 49 -10.95 -29.50 38.34
N GLU A 50 -11.36 -30.75 38.09
CA GLU A 50 -11.51 -31.31 36.75
C GLU A 50 -12.61 -30.60 35.96
N GLU A 51 -13.78 -30.35 36.58
CA GLU A 51 -14.87 -29.59 35.95
C GLU A 51 -14.45 -28.15 35.61
N ILE A 52 -13.72 -27.48 36.51
CA ILE A 52 -13.17 -26.13 36.27
C ILE A 52 -12.16 -26.15 35.12
N LEU A 53 -11.27 -27.15 35.07
CA LEU A 53 -10.29 -27.30 34.00
C LEU A 53 -10.98 -27.57 32.65
N GLU A 54 -11.99 -28.44 32.62
CA GLU A 54 -12.79 -28.70 31.43
C GLU A 54 -13.51 -27.44 30.94
N ALA A 55 -14.14 -26.68 31.84
CA ALA A 55 -14.80 -25.43 31.48
C ALA A 55 -13.80 -24.43 30.87
N ARG A 56 -12.59 -24.36 31.43
CA ARG A 56 -11.51 -23.53 30.90
C ARG A 56 -11.00 -24.01 29.54
N CYS A 57 -10.89 -25.31 29.32
CA CYS A 57 -10.55 -25.88 28.02
C CYS A 57 -11.60 -25.52 26.97
N ARG A 58 -12.89 -25.70 27.28
CA ARG A 58 -14.00 -25.34 26.38
C ARG A 58 -13.99 -23.85 26.03
N GLU A 59 -13.73 -22.97 27.01
CA GLU A 59 -13.63 -21.53 26.76
C GLU A 59 -12.46 -21.19 25.81
N LEU A 60 -11.30 -21.82 26.01
CA LEU A 60 -10.15 -21.61 25.12
C LEU A 60 -10.41 -22.14 23.71
N GLU A 61 -11.09 -23.29 23.57
CA GLU A 61 -11.52 -23.83 22.29
C GLU A 61 -12.48 -22.88 21.56
N ASN A 62 -13.47 -22.33 22.27
CA ASN A 62 -14.40 -21.34 21.73
C ASN A 62 -13.66 -20.10 21.24
N ARG A 63 -12.76 -19.54 22.07
CA ARG A 63 -11.95 -18.38 21.69
C ARG A 63 -11.06 -18.66 20.49
N LEU A 64 -10.46 -19.86 20.40
CA LEU A 64 -9.66 -20.26 19.26
C LEU A 64 -10.52 -20.38 17.99
N SER A 65 -11.73 -20.93 18.11
CA SER A 65 -12.69 -21.01 17.01
C SER A 65 -13.11 -19.62 16.51
N GLU A 66 -13.45 -18.71 17.41
CA GLU A 66 -13.77 -17.31 17.08
C GLU A 66 -12.59 -16.60 16.38
N GLN A 67 -11.38 -16.78 16.90
CA GLN A 67 -10.16 -16.29 16.25
C GLN A 67 -9.99 -16.90 14.85
N GLY A 68 -10.28 -18.20 14.68
CA GLY A 68 -10.28 -18.87 13.39
C GLY A 68 -11.29 -18.27 12.40
N CYS A 69 -12.52 -18.01 12.85
CA CYS A 69 -13.56 -17.35 12.05
C CYS A 69 -13.13 -15.94 11.61
N THR A 70 -12.67 -15.11 12.55
CA THR A 70 -12.24 -13.73 12.27
C THR A 70 -11.03 -13.69 11.32
N LEU A 71 -10.03 -14.57 11.49
CA LEU A 71 -8.92 -14.71 10.55
C LEU A 71 -9.40 -15.15 9.16
N GLY A 72 -10.39 -16.03 9.09
CA GLY A 72 -11.02 -16.46 7.85
C GLY A 72 -11.70 -15.30 7.10
N GLU A 73 -12.41 -14.44 7.81
CA GLU A 73 -13.05 -13.23 7.26
C GLU A 73 -12.01 -12.24 6.74
N LEU A 74 -10.98 -11.93 7.53
CA LEU A 74 -9.90 -11.04 7.12
C LEU A 74 -9.16 -11.56 5.88
N ARG A 75 -8.94 -12.87 5.77
CA ARG A 75 -8.36 -13.49 4.56
C ARG A 75 -9.24 -13.30 3.33
N LYS A 76 -10.56 -13.48 3.47
CA LYS A 76 -11.52 -13.23 2.37
C LYS A 76 -11.52 -11.76 1.97
N GLU A 77 -11.50 -10.84 2.93
CA GLU A 77 -11.46 -9.40 2.67
C GLU A 77 -10.16 -9.00 1.95
N MET A 78 -9.02 -9.52 2.39
CA MET A 78 -7.74 -9.31 1.71
C MET A 78 -7.73 -9.88 0.30
N GLY A 79 -8.33 -11.05 0.09
CA GLY A 79 -8.52 -11.64 -1.24
C GLY A 79 -9.36 -10.75 -2.17
N TYR A 80 -10.50 -10.26 -1.68
CA TYR A 80 -11.36 -9.33 -2.41
C TYR A 80 -10.65 -8.02 -2.76
N LYS A 81 -9.99 -7.39 -1.76
CA LYS A 81 -9.21 -6.17 -1.97
C LYS A 81 -8.07 -6.39 -2.96
N GLY A 82 -7.38 -7.53 -2.88
CA GLY A 82 -6.35 -7.92 -3.84
C GLY A 82 -6.88 -8.01 -5.28
N SER A 83 -8.03 -8.67 -5.47
CA SER A 83 -8.70 -8.76 -6.77
C SER A 83 -9.10 -7.38 -7.31
N LEU A 84 -9.65 -6.52 -6.44
CA LEU A 84 -10.05 -5.16 -6.83
C LEU A 84 -8.85 -4.31 -7.24
N VAL A 85 -7.76 -4.35 -6.47
CA VAL A 85 -6.51 -3.65 -6.82
C VAL A 85 -5.95 -4.18 -8.14
N GLY A 86 -5.99 -5.49 -8.37
CA GLY A 86 -5.59 -6.11 -9.64
C GLY A 86 -6.41 -5.59 -10.82
N ALA A 87 -7.74 -5.54 -10.68
CA ALA A 87 -8.64 -5.02 -11.70
C ALA A 87 -8.40 -3.53 -11.99
N LEU A 88 -8.23 -2.71 -10.96
CA LEU A 88 -7.93 -1.28 -11.11
C LEU A 88 -6.57 -1.05 -11.79
N ARG A 89 -5.55 -1.82 -11.42
CA ARG A 89 -4.24 -1.77 -12.08
C ARG A 89 -4.34 -2.12 -13.56
N ALA A 90 -5.06 -3.18 -13.90
CA ALA A 90 -5.30 -3.56 -15.30
C ALA A 90 -6.05 -2.47 -16.07
N ASN A 91 -7.07 -1.85 -15.44
CA ASN A 91 -7.83 -0.77 -16.05
C ASN A 91 -6.96 0.46 -16.34
N LEU A 92 -6.08 0.85 -15.41
CA LEU A 92 -5.15 1.96 -15.61
C LEU A 92 -4.16 1.67 -16.74
N LYS A 93 -3.58 0.47 -16.78
CA LYS A 93 -2.70 0.04 -17.89
C LYS A 93 -3.42 0.07 -19.24
N GLU A 94 -4.67 -0.36 -19.28
CA GLU A 94 -5.48 -0.34 -20.49
C GLU A 94 -5.80 1.09 -20.96
N LYS A 95 -6.09 2.00 -20.01
CA LYS A 95 -6.28 3.42 -20.32
C LYS A 95 -5.00 4.07 -20.83
N GLU A 96 -3.85 3.76 -20.21
CA GLU A 96 -2.54 4.22 -20.67
C GLU A 96 -2.27 3.78 -22.11
N ARG A 97 -2.46 2.49 -22.41
CA ARG A 97 -2.34 1.94 -23.77
C ARG A 97 -3.23 2.70 -24.76
N HIS A 98 -4.50 2.91 -24.41
CA HIS A 98 -5.44 3.65 -25.24
C HIS A 98 -5.01 5.11 -25.49
N PHE A 99 -4.51 5.82 -24.47
CA PHE A 99 -4.02 7.19 -24.64
C PHE A 99 -2.79 7.26 -25.55
N LEU A 100 -1.89 6.27 -25.46
CA LEU A 100 -0.72 6.19 -26.32
C LEU A 100 -1.09 5.91 -27.78
N GLU A 101 -2.04 5.01 -28.02
CA GLU A 101 -2.56 4.74 -29.36
C GLU A 101 -3.21 5.98 -29.97
N GLU A 102 -4.00 6.70 -29.17
CA GLU A 102 -4.66 7.93 -29.59
C GLU A 102 -3.65 9.04 -29.90
N LEU A 103 -2.61 9.18 -29.07
CA LEU A 103 -1.52 10.13 -29.30
C LEU A 103 -0.77 9.81 -30.59
N LYS A 104 -0.44 8.53 -30.81
CA LYS A 104 0.23 8.05 -32.03
C LYS A 104 -0.61 8.33 -33.27
N ARG A 105 -1.91 8.04 -33.21
CA ARG A 105 -2.87 8.27 -34.30
C ARG A 105 -3.00 9.76 -34.63
N ARG A 106 -3.11 10.64 -33.64
CA ARG A 106 -3.16 12.10 -33.84
C ARG A 106 -1.85 12.66 -34.38
N SER A 107 -0.72 12.18 -33.88
CA SER A 107 0.60 12.55 -34.40
C SER A 107 0.71 12.20 -35.88
N HIS A 108 0.33 10.97 -36.27
CA HIS A 108 0.33 10.56 -37.67
C HIS A 108 -0.60 11.44 -38.52
N CYS A 109 -1.83 11.71 -38.06
CA CYS A 109 -2.75 12.60 -38.77
C CYS A 109 -2.15 14.01 -38.96
N SER A 110 -1.52 14.58 -37.91
CA SER A 110 -0.84 15.86 -37.99
C SER A 110 0.27 15.85 -39.03
N THR A 111 1.08 14.79 -39.10
CA THR A 111 2.14 14.69 -40.10
C THR A 111 1.58 14.67 -41.51
N VAL A 112 0.50 13.91 -41.76
CA VAL A 112 -0.15 13.86 -43.08
C VAL A 112 -0.67 15.24 -43.48
N LEU A 113 -1.39 15.93 -42.58
CA LEU A 113 -1.91 17.26 -42.86
C LEU A 113 -0.81 18.30 -43.07
N ASN A 114 0.30 18.25 -42.30
CA ASN A 114 1.44 19.13 -42.50
C ASN A 114 2.09 18.90 -43.87
N THR A 115 2.26 17.64 -44.29
CA THR A 115 2.78 17.36 -45.64
C THR A 115 1.84 17.86 -46.73
N GLU A 116 0.53 17.79 -46.53
CA GLU A 116 -0.44 18.27 -47.52
C GLU A 116 -0.46 19.81 -47.59
N LEU A 117 -0.39 20.48 -46.44
CA LEU A 117 -0.27 21.93 -46.37
C LEU A 117 1.04 22.43 -46.99
N GLN A 118 2.14 21.70 -46.80
CA GLN A 118 3.43 22.02 -47.43
C GLN A 118 3.34 21.94 -48.96
N LYS A 119 2.72 20.88 -49.52
CA LYS A 119 2.49 20.78 -50.98
C LYS A 119 1.65 21.93 -51.51
N GLN A 120 0.59 22.30 -50.79
CA GLN A 120 -0.26 23.45 -51.15
C GLN A 120 0.55 24.75 -51.14
N THR A 121 1.43 24.93 -50.16
CA THR A 121 2.29 26.12 -50.03
C THR A 121 3.31 26.19 -51.16
N GLU A 122 3.94 25.06 -51.51
CA GLU A 122 4.88 24.96 -52.65
C GLU A 122 4.19 25.25 -53.99
N ALA A 123 2.99 24.71 -54.21
CA ALA A 123 2.19 24.99 -55.39
C ALA A 123 1.81 26.48 -55.48
N ALA A 124 1.39 27.09 -54.37
CA ALA A 124 1.05 28.51 -54.31
C ALA A 124 2.28 29.40 -54.58
N ALA A 125 3.44 29.04 -54.03
CA ALA A 125 4.70 29.73 -54.29
C ALA A 125 5.09 29.63 -55.77
N TYR A 126 5.00 28.43 -56.37
CA TYR A 126 5.26 28.21 -57.79
C TYR A 126 4.39 29.09 -58.70
N LEU A 127 3.08 29.12 -58.46
CA LEU A 127 2.16 29.98 -59.22
C LEU A 127 2.46 31.46 -59.02
N SER A 128 2.83 31.87 -57.80
CA SER A 128 3.24 33.25 -57.51
C SER A 128 4.50 33.63 -58.31
N PHE A 129 5.51 32.76 -58.36
CA PHE A 129 6.70 32.97 -59.19
C PHE A 129 6.35 33.04 -60.68
N GLN A 130 5.43 32.19 -61.16
CA GLN A 130 4.98 32.21 -62.55
C GLN A 130 4.28 33.54 -62.90
N LEU A 131 3.41 34.04 -62.02
CA LEU A 131 2.77 35.34 -62.20
C LEU A 131 3.79 36.48 -62.21
N HIS A 132 4.74 36.50 -61.28
CA HIS A 132 5.80 37.51 -61.25
C HIS A 132 6.73 37.45 -62.47
N ALA A 133 7.01 36.26 -63.00
CA ALA A 133 7.81 36.09 -64.22
C ALA A 133 7.06 36.51 -65.51
N ASN A 134 5.73 36.32 -65.53
CA ASN A 134 4.87 36.65 -66.66
C ASN A 134 4.31 38.09 -66.62
N ILE A 135 4.70 38.90 -65.63
CA ILE A 135 4.54 40.36 -65.67
C ILE A 135 5.83 40.92 -66.29
N PRO A 136 5.95 41.02 -67.63
CA PRO A 136 7.04 41.77 -68.22
C PRO A 136 6.88 43.21 -67.74
N LEU A 137 8.00 43.86 -67.41
CA LEU A 137 8.09 45.29 -67.12
C LEU A 137 7.21 46.11 -68.07
N SER A 138 5.99 46.40 -67.64
CA SER A 138 5.04 47.25 -68.34
C SER A 138 4.37 48.15 -67.32
N GLY A 139 5.03 49.29 -67.11
CA GLY A 139 4.35 50.51 -66.67
C GLY A 139 4.53 50.90 -65.19
N ALA A 140 5.31 51.98 -65.03
CA ALA A 140 5.07 53.10 -64.10
C ALA A 140 5.75 53.09 -62.71
N SER A 141 6.86 53.86 -62.67
CA SER A 141 7.12 55.01 -61.78
C SER A 141 6.99 54.88 -60.25
N PRO A 142 8.07 55.16 -59.50
CA PRO A 142 7.99 55.35 -58.05
C PRO A 142 7.47 56.77 -57.75
N SER A 143 6.17 56.94 -57.56
CA SER A 143 5.62 58.15 -56.91
C SER A 143 4.96 57.79 -55.60
N SER A 144 5.67 58.09 -54.51
CA SER A 144 5.13 58.25 -53.17
C SER A 144 3.85 59.11 -53.16
N PRO A 145 2.92 58.83 -52.25
CA PRO A 145 2.65 59.89 -51.28
C PRO A 145 2.79 59.37 -49.85
N VAL A 146 3.59 60.11 -49.10
CA VAL A 146 3.57 60.14 -47.65
C VAL A 146 2.18 60.59 -47.22
N VAL A 147 1.38 59.67 -46.68
CA VAL A 147 0.19 60.02 -45.88
C VAL A 147 0.34 59.35 -44.52
N LYS A 148 0.62 60.18 -43.52
CA LYS A 148 0.68 59.82 -42.10
C LYS A 148 -0.70 59.38 -41.61
N PRO A 149 -0.91 58.16 -41.07
CA PRO A 149 -2.12 57.85 -40.32
C PRO A 149 -1.98 58.43 -38.91
N LYS A 150 -2.81 59.44 -38.62
CA LYS A 150 -2.97 60.03 -37.29
C LYS A 150 -3.43 58.95 -36.30
N ARG A 151 -2.61 58.71 -35.27
CA ARG A 151 -2.92 57.82 -34.12
C ARG A 151 -4.27 58.22 -33.53
N LYS A 152 -5.25 57.34 -33.66
CA LYS A 152 -6.35 57.19 -32.70
C LYS A 152 -6.30 55.74 -32.21
N SER A 153 -5.75 55.61 -31.00
CA SER A 153 -5.65 54.37 -30.24
C SER A 153 -7.05 53.86 -29.94
N ILE A 154 -7.47 52.82 -30.64
CA ILE A 154 -8.55 51.94 -30.20
C ILE A 154 -7.93 50.54 -30.13
N ARG A 155 -7.63 50.18 -28.89
CA ARG A 155 -7.31 48.85 -28.34
C ARG A 155 -7.19 47.72 -29.37
N ALA A 156 -5.96 47.29 -29.59
CA ALA A 156 -5.64 45.97 -30.13
C ALA A 156 -6.16 44.90 -29.17
N SER A 157 -7.20 44.17 -29.57
CA SER A 157 -7.55 42.85 -29.01
C SER A 157 -8.59 42.20 -29.93
N SER A 158 -8.15 41.53 -30.99
CA SER A 158 -9.00 40.58 -31.75
C SER A 158 -8.25 39.66 -32.73
N ARG A 159 -6.92 39.70 -32.82
CA ARG A 159 -6.14 38.89 -33.78
C ARG A 159 -5.32 37.75 -33.15
N VAL A 160 -5.62 37.36 -31.91
CA VAL A 160 -5.01 36.19 -31.23
C VAL A 160 -6.07 35.14 -30.87
N ASP A 161 -7.17 35.07 -31.64
CA ASP A 161 -8.27 34.13 -31.36
C ASP A 161 -8.70 33.26 -32.56
N ARG A 162 -7.96 33.30 -33.68
CA ARG A 162 -8.25 32.46 -34.85
C ARG A 162 -7.29 31.29 -35.08
N THR A 163 -6.36 31.06 -34.16
CA THR A 163 -5.43 29.91 -34.18
C THR A 163 -5.72 28.88 -33.09
N ARG A 164 -6.80 29.05 -32.32
CA ARG A 164 -7.23 28.12 -31.26
C ARG A 164 -8.52 27.35 -31.57
N GLU A 165 -9.01 27.41 -32.80
CA GLU A 165 -10.30 26.80 -33.17
C GLU A 165 -10.20 25.31 -33.58
N CYS A 166 -9.07 24.65 -33.31
CA CYS A 166 -8.85 23.22 -33.60
C CYS A 166 -8.74 22.33 -32.36
N VAL A 167 -9.27 22.74 -31.20
CA VAL A 167 -9.51 21.83 -30.09
C VAL A 167 -11.00 21.83 -29.80
N PRO A 168 -11.71 20.70 -29.95
CA PRO A 168 -13.08 20.60 -29.46
C PRO A 168 -13.08 20.98 -27.99
N ILE A 169 -13.74 22.09 -27.64
CA ILE A 169 -14.09 22.41 -26.26
C ILE A 169 -15.27 21.50 -25.91
N GLU A 170 -14.99 20.21 -25.77
CA GLU A 170 -15.82 19.41 -24.89
C GLU A 170 -15.62 19.99 -23.50
N LYS A 171 -16.72 20.46 -22.91
CA LYS A 171 -16.78 20.80 -21.50
C LYS A 171 -16.62 19.51 -20.71
N VAL A 172 -15.38 19.01 -20.62
CA VAL A 172 -15.00 18.02 -19.63
C VAL A 172 -15.31 18.67 -18.30
N THR A 173 -16.34 18.18 -17.62
CA THR A 173 -16.48 18.44 -16.20
C THR A 173 -15.17 17.95 -15.59
N GLY A 174 -14.28 18.88 -15.28
CA GLY A 174 -12.96 18.56 -14.76
C GLY A 174 -13.14 17.66 -13.53
N PRO A 175 -12.14 16.80 -13.21
CA PRO A 175 -12.13 16.12 -11.94
C PRO A 175 -12.40 17.16 -10.84
N ALA A 176 -13.33 16.85 -9.94
CA ALA A 176 -13.64 17.72 -8.82
C ALA A 176 -12.35 18.23 -8.20
N GLU A 177 -12.31 19.54 -7.91
CA GLU A 177 -11.15 20.23 -7.34
C GLU A 177 -10.52 19.33 -6.26
N PRO A 178 -9.23 18.95 -6.40
CA PRO A 178 -8.61 18.06 -5.44
C PRO A 178 -8.68 18.75 -4.08
N THR A 179 -9.59 18.26 -3.24
CA THR A 179 -9.67 18.69 -1.85
C THR A 179 -8.28 18.48 -1.28
N ALA A 180 -7.71 19.54 -0.69
CA ALA A 180 -6.39 19.47 -0.07
C ALA A 180 -6.32 18.21 0.78
N MET A 181 -5.31 17.37 0.52
CA MET A 181 -5.12 16.15 1.28
C MET A 181 -5.11 16.49 2.77
N PRO A 182 -5.83 15.74 3.61
CA PRO A 182 -5.80 15.98 5.04
C PRO A 182 -4.35 15.88 5.53
N ASP A 183 -3.96 16.80 6.43
CA ASP A 183 -2.59 16.91 6.93
C ASP A 183 -2.06 15.54 7.39
N PRO A 184 -0.96 15.02 6.79
CA PRO A 184 -0.40 13.72 7.16
C PRO A 184 0.00 13.64 8.64
N ALA A 185 0.22 14.78 9.31
CA ALA A 185 0.49 14.84 10.74
C ALA A 185 -0.66 14.28 11.60
N LEU A 186 -1.91 14.28 11.09
CA LEU A 186 -3.05 13.67 11.79
C LEU A 186 -2.92 12.15 11.96
N PHE A 187 -2.10 11.49 11.13
CA PHE A 187 -1.83 10.05 11.21
C PHE A 187 -0.61 9.71 12.05
N LEU A 188 0.19 10.71 12.43
CA LEU A 188 1.43 10.52 13.20
C LEU A 188 1.23 10.66 14.71
N HIS A 189 -0.01 10.86 15.19
CA HIS A 189 -0.29 10.78 16.60
C HIS A 189 -0.19 9.32 17.06
N PRO A 190 0.67 9.00 18.06
CA PRO A 190 0.59 7.73 18.75
C PRO A 190 -0.84 7.58 19.24
N ARG A 191 -1.54 6.55 18.76
CA ARG A 191 -2.85 6.12 19.30
C ARG A 191 -2.65 5.75 20.76
N ARG A 192 -2.62 6.74 21.66
CA ARG A 192 -2.86 6.49 23.07
C ARG A 192 -4.31 6.07 23.15
N HIS A 193 -4.52 4.79 23.43
CA HIS A 193 -5.81 4.23 23.79
C HIS A 193 -6.45 5.17 24.80
N ARG A 194 -7.43 5.95 24.33
CA ARG A 194 -8.19 6.85 25.18
C ARG A 194 -9.04 5.95 26.06
N ALA A 195 -8.54 5.66 27.26
CA ALA A 195 -9.36 5.15 28.34
C ALA A 195 -10.56 6.09 28.45
N ARG A 196 -11.74 5.51 28.30
CA ARG A 196 -13.04 6.16 28.33
C ARG A 196 -13.26 6.74 29.73
N SER A 197 -12.77 7.94 30.00
CA SER A 197 -13.11 8.68 31.22
C SER A 197 -14.43 9.40 31.01
N ARG A 198 -15.38 9.06 31.88
CA ARG A 198 -16.79 9.47 31.83
C ARG A 198 -16.92 10.97 32.06
N LEU A 199 -17.87 11.55 31.35
CA LEU A 199 -18.39 12.90 31.59
C LEU A 199 -18.90 13.00 33.03
N THR A 200 -18.37 13.94 33.81
CA THR A 200 -19.06 14.54 34.95
C THR A 200 -19.22 16.04 34.72
N VAL A 201 -20.48 16.45 34.83
CA VAL A 201 -20.99 17.81 34.87
C VAL A 201 -20.50 18.51 36.15
N ALA A 202 -19.95 19.72 36.04
CA ALA A 202 -20.31 20.91 36.85
C ALA A 202 -19.22 22.03 36.83
N GLN A 203 -19.65 23.17 36.29
CA GLN A 203 -19.35 24.59 36.55
C GLN A 203 -18.28 25.05 37.58
N ARG A 204 -17.37 25.94 37.07
CA ARG A 204 -16.75 27.20 37.59
C ARG A 204 -15.80 27.26 38.86
N PRO A 205 -14.86 28.26 38.93
CA PRO A 205 -13.58 28.30 39.69
C PRO A 205 -13.53 29.38 40.83
N PRO A 206 -12.38 29.94 41.36
CA PRO A 206 -10.95 29.56 41.61
C PRO A 206 -10.53 29.83 43.11
N PRO A 207 -9.29 30.26 43.49
CA PRO A 207 -7.95 29.63 43.54
C PRO A 207 -7.41 29.46 45.01
N LEU A 208 -6.20 28.88 45.20
CA LEU A 208 -5.16 29.14 46.24
C LEU A 208 -4.47 27.86 46.79
N GLY A 209 -3.15 27.97 47.05
CA GLY A 209 -2.36 27.09 47.94
C GLY A 209 -1.52 26.03 47.21
N GLN A 210 -0.23 26.22 46.90
CA GLN A 210 0.98 26.13 47.75
C GLN A 210 1.48 24.69 47.99
N ASP A 211 2.82 24.61 48.07
CA ASP A 211 3.70 23.52 48.47
C ASP A 211 4.23 22.62 47.32
N GLU A 212 5.49 22.86 46.88
CA GLU A 212 6.76 22.27 47.39
C GLU A 212 6.85 20.78 46.99
N GLU A 213 7.94 20.17 46.53
CA GLU A 213 9.32 20.51 46.20
C GLU A 213 9.82 19.27 45.40
N ASP A 214 11.01 19.40 44.81
CA ASP A 214 12.07 18.36 44.81
C ASP A 214 12.52 17.74 43.48
N GLY A 215 13.86 17.77 43.33
CA GLY A 215 14.71 16.97 42.44
C GLY A 215 14.67 17.34 40.96
N GLY A 216 15.60 18.12 40.38
CA GLY A 216 17.04 18.15 40.62
C GLY A 216 17.73 17.03 39.84
N GLY A 217 18.39 17.36 38.70
CA GLY A 217 19.16 16.38 37.94
C GLY A 217 19.54 16.83 36.53
N GLU A 218 20.60 17.64 36.46
CA GLU A 218 21.30 18.08 35.25
C GLU A 218 22.03 16.93 34.53
N GLY A 219 22.30 17.10 33.23
CA GLY A 219 23.45 16.47 32.58
C GLY A 219 23.21 15.87 31.19
N PRO A 220 23.65 16.53 30.11
CA PRO A 220 23.61 16.02 28.74
C PRO A 220 24.98 15.49 28.24
N VAL A 221 24.98 15.10 26.97
CA VAL A 221 26.11 14.98 26.01
C VAL A 221 26.80 13.61 25.94
N VAL A 222 26.65 12.92 24.79
CA VAL A 222 27.78 12.40 24.00
C VAL A 222 27.42 12.40 22.50
N ASP A 223 28.27 13.06 21.72
CA ASP A 223 28.35 13.15 20.27
C ASP A 223 28.38 11.81 19.50
N HIS A 224 27.95 11.87 18.24
CA HIS A 224 28.50 11.03 17.16
C HIS A 224 28.71 11.87 15.88
N ASP A 225 29.99 12.13 15.65
CA ASP A 225 30.70 12.40 14.38
C ASP A 225 30.15 11.48 13.25
N GLY A 226 29.89 11.88 12.01
CA GLY A 226 30.62 12.79 11.15
C GLY A 226 31.36 11.96 10.08
N GLY A 227 30.73 11.73 8.91
CA GLY A 227 31.41 10.95 7.86
C GLY A 227 30.67 10.87 6.51
N ALA A 228 31.42 11.20 5.45
CA ALA A 228 31.20 10.87 4.04
C ALA A 228 30.21 11.71 3.22
N ARG A 229 30.72 12.90 2.88
CA ARG A 229 30.51 13.66 1.64
C ARG A 229 30.77 12.78 0.40
N LEU A 230 29.79 12.63 -0.50
CA LEU A 230 30.00 12.19 -1.88
C LEU A 230 29.39 13.23 -2.84
N MET A 231 30.26 13.85 -3.62
CA MET A 231 29.93 14.69 -4.76
C MET A 231 29.71 13.79 -5.97
N THR A 232 28.63 14.01 -6.70
CA THR A 232 28.53 13.64 -8.10
C THR A 232 27.97 14.82 -8.87
N SER A 233 28.85 15.43 -9.64
CA SER A 233 28.58 16.44 -10.65
C SER A 233 27.60 15.91 -11.69
N THR A 234 26.64 16.74 -12.10
CA THR A 234 25.90 16.57 -13.36
C THR A 234 26.09 17.82 -14.20
N ASP A 235 26.47 17.56 -15.43
CA ASP A 235 26.88 18.50 -16.47
C ASP A 235 25.86 19.58 -16.78
N ALA A 236 26.41 20.73 -17.17
CA ALA A 236 25.71 21.87 -17.71
C ALA A 236 25.10 21.53 -19.08
N PHE A 237 23.78 21.70 -19.21
CA PHE A 237 23.09 21.72 -20.50
C PHE A 237 23.27 23.09 -21.17
N PRO A 238 23.73 23.16 -22.42
CA PRO A 238 23.68 24.40 -23.19
C PRO A 238 22.26 24.63 -23.73
N SER A 239 21.92 25.91 -23.75
CA SER A 239 20.68 26.54 -24.19
C SER A 239 20.27 26.22 -25.65
N GLU A 240 18.96 26.02 -25.80
CA GLU A 240 18.08 26.05 -26.99
C GLU A 240 18.62 26.75 -28.26
N PRO A 241 18.11 26.30 -29.43
CA PRO A 241 17.22 27.22 -30.13
C PRO A 241 15.91 26.57 -30.62
N HIS A 242 14.81 27.24 -30.29
CA HIS A 242 13.52 27.27 -30.97
C HIS A 242 12.81 25.93 -31.22
N GLY A 243 11.98 25.58 -30.23
CA GLY A 243 10.93 24.59 -30.33
C GLY A 243 9.98 24.79 -31.52
N SER A 244 10.03 23.85 -32.45
CA SER A 244 8.83 23.42 -33.16
C SER A 244 8.12 22.39 -32.28
N VAL A 245 6.79 22.49 -32.15
CA VAL A 245 5.96 21.51 -31.43
C VAL A 245 6.20 20.10 -31.99
N GLU A 246 6.60 20.00 -33.26
CA GLU A 246 7.01 18.74 -33.89
C GLU A 246 8.26 18.13 -33.26
N PHE A 247 9.26 18.93 -32.86
CA PHE A 247 10.47 18.42 -32.21
C PHE A 247 10.14 17.81 -30.84
N CYS A 248 9.30 18.48 -30.06
CA CYS A 248 8.82 17.95 -28.78
C CYS A 248 8.01 16.65 -28.98
N ILE A 249 7.10 16.61 -29.96
CA ILE A 249 6.32 15.41 -30.27
C ILE A 249 7.25 14.27 -30.73
N GLN A 250 8.24 14.55 -31.56
CA GLN A 250 9.14 13.54 -32.11
C GLN A 250 10.11 12.99 -31.06
N VAL A 251 10.55 13.81 -30.11
CA VAL A 251 11.32 13.39 -28.93
C VAL A 251 10.48 12.52 -28.00
N LEU A 252 9.21 12.90 -27.75
CA LEU A 252 8.27 12.10 -26.95
C LEU A 252 7.97 10.74 -27.60
N VAL A 253 7.70 10.71 -28.91
CA VAL A 253 7.45 9.47 -29.65
C VAL A 253 8.69 8.57 -29.65
N ARG A 254 9.90 9.12 -29.80
CA ARG A 254 11.15 8.32 -29.70
C ARG A 254 11.37 7.76 -28.29
N LYS A 255 11.09 8.52 -27.23
CA LYS A 255 11.16 8.00 -25.86
C LYS A 255 10.16 6.88 -25.61
N LEU A 256 8.95 6.99 -26.16
CA LEU A 256 7.90 5.97 -26.01
C LEU A 256 8.21 4.66 -26.75
N VAL A 257 8.86 4.71 -27.92
CA VAL A 257 9.35 3.51 -28.62
C VAL A 257 10.44 2.76 -27.82
N TYR A 258 11.18 3.47 -26.97
CA TYR A 258 12.19 2.86 -26.12
C TYR A 258 11.57 2.09 -24.94
N TYR A 259 10.51 2.65 -24.32
CA TYR A 259 9.79 2.00 -23.22
C TYR A 259 9.12 0.67 -23.62
N ASP A 260 8.70 0.52 -24.89
CA ASP A 260 8.08 -0.71 -25.42
C ASP A 260 9.11 -1.86 -25.60
N LYS A 261 10.43 -1.56 -25.62
CA LYS A 261 11.48 -2.58 -25.74
C LYS A 261 11.95 -3.15 -24.40
N ASP A 262 11.73 -2.44 -23.31
CA ASP A 262 12.16 -2.88 -21.98
C ASP A 262 11.17 -3.87 -21.33
N ASP A 263 9.92 -3.95 -21.82
CA ASP A 263 8.89 -4.91 -21.38
C ASP A 263 9.01 -6.30 -22.03
N LEU A 264 10.02 -6.54 -22.89
CA LEU A 264 10.32 -7.88 -23.43
C LEU A 264 11.34 -8.67 -22.59
N PHE A 265 11.83 -8.08 -21.49
CA PHE A 265 12.77 -8.70 -20.55
C PHE A 265 12.26 -8.61 -19.10
N GLN A 266 11.06 -9.15 -18.84
CA GLN A 266 10.59 -9.54 -17.49
C GLN A 266 9.47 -10.57 -17.60
#